data_AF-A0A2Z5PE88-F1
#
_entry.id   AF-A0A2Z5PE88-F1
#
_cell.length_a   1.000
_cell.length_b   1.000
_cell.length_c   1.000
_cell.angle_alpha   90.00
_cell.angle_beta   90.00
_cell.angle_gamma   90.00
#
_symmetry.space_group_name_H-M   'P 1'
#
loop_
_entity.id
_entity.type
_entity.pdbx_description
1 polymer ?
#
loop_
_entity_poly.entity_id
_entity_poly.type
_entity_poly.pdbx_seq_one_letter_code
_entity_poly.pdbx_strand_id
1 'polypeptide(L)'
;MSYETGFIKYVVKTPLTVVGFMSMYVFGGGILTLVNTTSELFSGNFVNAFLKYFIFSALPPTSINQIIMTVAAGSVVAGIKWYIAVKK
;
A
#
# COMPACT_ATOMS: atom_id res chain seq x y z
N MET A 1 19.71 1.52 -17.95
CA MET A 1 18.23 1.53 -17.76
C MET A 1 17.89 2.87 -17.14
N SER A 2 16.97 3.65 -17.71
CA SER A 2 16.61 4.94 -17.12
C SER A 2 15.91 4.73 -15.76
N TYR A 3 15.93 5.74 -14.90
CA TYR A 3 15.28 5.70 -13.59
C TYR A 3 13.77 5.41 -13.72
N GLU A 4 13.13 5.97 -14.74
CA GLU A 4 11.70 5.81 -15.05
C GLU A 4 11.40 4.36 -15.43
N THR A 5 12.26 3.76 -16.26
CA THR A 5 12.12 2.36 -16.65
C THR A 5 12.35 1.43 -15.44
N GLY A 6 13.28 1.79 -14.55
CA GLY A 6 13.51 1.10 -13.29
C GLY A 6 12.30 1.17 -12.36
N PHE A 7 11.66 2.34 -12.24
CA PHE A 7 10.46 2.54 -11.45
C PHE A 7 9.31 1.67 -11.95
N ILE A 8 9.00 1.70 -13.25
CA ILE A 8 7.93 0.88 -13.83
C ILE A 8 8.23 -0.60 -13.62
N LYS A 9 9.48 -1.03 -13.83
CA LYS A 9 9.89 -2.41 -13.57
C LYS A 9 9.68 -2.80 -12.11
N TYR A 10 9.97 -1.91 -11.16
CA TYR A 10 9.76 -2.16 -9.74
C TYR A 10 8.28 -2.31 -9.41
N VAL A 11 7.43 -1.38 -9.88
CA VAL A 11 5.99 -1.39 -9.62
C VAL A 11 5.32 -2.64 -10.20
N VAL A 12 5.71 -3.06 -11.41
CA VAL A 12 5.08 -4.18 -12.10
C VAL A 12 5.68 -5.52 -11.70
N LYS A 13 7.01 -5.65 -11.64
CA LYS A 13 7.65 -6.97 -11.45
C LYS A 13 7.69 -7.43 -10.01
N THR A 14 7.81 -6.51 -9.05
CA THR A 14 7.89 -6.87 -7.62
C THR A 14 6.63 -7.64 -7.15
N PRO A 15 5.40 -7.18 -7.43
CA PRO A 15 4.20 -7.93 -7.03
C PRO A 15 3.97 -9.23 -7.81
N LEU A 16 4.73 -9.52 -8.88
CA LEU A 16 4.62 -10.80 -9.60
C LEU A 16 5.41 -11.93 -8.93
N THR A 17 6.22 -11.63 -7.91
CA THR A 17 6.91 -12.64 -7.10
C THR A 17 6.10 -12.94 -5.85
N VAL A 18 6.11 -14.18 -5.34
CA VAL A 18 5.34 -14.55 -4.15
C VAL A 18 5.70 -13.67 -2.94
N VAL A 19 7.00 -13.50 -2.67
CA VAL A 19 7.49 -12.69 -1.55
C VAL A 19 7.20 -11.20 -1.77
N GLY A 20 7.40 -10.71 -3.00
CA GLY A 20 7.13 -9.32 -3.32
C GLY A 20 5.64 -8.99 -3.26
N PHE A 21 4.77 -9.87 -3.73
CA PHE A 21 3.31 -9.75 -3.60
C PHE A 21 2.89 -9.62 -2.14
N MET A 22 3.32 -10.55 -1.29
CA MET A 22 3.01 -10.54 0.14
C MET A 22 3.54 -9.27 0.82
N SER A 23 4.76 -8.85 0.47
CA SER A 23 5.36 -7.62 1.01
C SER A 23 4.57 -6.37 0.59
N MET A 24 4.18 -6.28 -0.68
CA MET A 24 3.38 -5.15 -1.19
C MET A 24 1.96 -5.15 -0.65
N TYR A 25 1.38 -6.33 -0.41
CA TYR A 25 0.09 -6.47 0.27
C TYR A 25 0.14 -5.95 1.71
N VAL A 26 1.12 -6.39 2.50
CA VAL A 26 1.27 -5.95 3.90
C VAL A 26 1.57 -4.46 3.97
N PHE A 27 2.53 -3.98 3.17
CA PHE A 27 2.92 -2.57 3.15
C PHE A 27 1.78 -1.68 2.64
N GLY A 28 1.12 -2.07 1.56
CA GLY A 28 -0.04 -1.37 1.01
C GLY A 28 -1.22 -1.33 1.96
N GLY A 29 -1.44 -2.38 2.75
CA GLY A 29 -2.49 -2.42 3.77
C GLY A 29 -2.27 -1.37 4.84
N GLY A 30 -1.02 -1.21 5.29
CA GLY A 30 -0.63 -0.13 6.20
C GLY A 30 -0.89 1.26 5.60
N ILE A 31 -0.55 1.47 4.33
CA ILE A 31 -0.77 2.76 3.65
C ILE A 31 -2.25 3.08 3.55
N LEU A 32 -3.07 2.15 3.06
CA LEU A 32 -4.51 2.35 2.92
C LEU A 32 -5.18 2.60 4.27
N THR A 33 -4.75 1.87 5.31
CA THR A 33 -5.22 2.08 6.67
C THR A 33 -4.89 3.47 7.18
N LEU A 34 -3.64 3.92 7.00
CA LEU A 34 -3.23 5.27 7.38
C LEU A 34 -4.05 6.31 6.64
N VAL A 35 -4.15 6.23 5.31
CA VAL A 35 -4.91 7.20 4.50
C VAL A 35 -6.37 7.31 4.95
N ASN A 36 -7.04 6.19 5.20
CA ASN A 36 -8.45 6.18 5.57
C ASN A 36 -8.71 6.57 7.04
N THR A 37 -7.74 6.32 7.93
CA THR A 37 -7.87 6.54 9.37
C THR A 37 -7.39 7.94 9.80
N THR A 38 -6.48 8.54 9.03
CA THR A 38 -5.85 9.83 9.37
C THR A 38 -6.88 10.94 9.55
N SER A 39 -7.88 11.05 8.66
CA SER A 39 -8.91 12.09 8.78
C SER A 39 -9.77 11.94 10.04
N GLU A 40 -10.02 10.70 10.48
CA GLU A 40 -10.80 10.41 11.68
C GLU A 40 -10.02 10.67 12.97
N LEU A 41 -8.70 10.45 12.93
CA LEU A 41 -7.82 10.79 14.05
C LEU A 41 -7.78 12.30 14.28
N PHE A 42 -7.73 13.10 13.21
CA PHE A 42 -7.70 14.56 13.32
C PHE A 42 -9.08 15.18 13.61
N SER A 43 -10.19 14.49 13.30
CA SER A 43 -11.54 14.94 13.65
C SER A 43 -11.96 14.58 15.08
N GLY A 44 -11.13 13.83 15.82
CA GLY A 44 -11.44 13.33 17.16
C GLY A 44 -12.44 12.17 17.17
N ASN A 45 -12.82 11.62 16.01
CA ASN A 45 -13.75 10.51 15.90
C ASN A 45 -13.03 9.16 16.02
N PHE A 46 -12.56 8.85 17.23
CA PHE A 46 -11.76 7.65 17.51
C PHE A 46 -12.49 6.33 17.25
N VAL A 47 -13.83 6.31 17.39
CA VAL A 47 -14.64 5.11 17.09
C VAL A 47 -14.61 4.81 15.60
N ASN A 48 -14.80 5.83 14.75
CA ASN A 48 -14.73 5.64 13.31
C ASN A 48 -13.31 5.32 12.84
N ALA A 49 -12.29 5.92 13.47
CA ALA A 49 -10.90 5.57 13.25
C ALA A 49 -10.62 4.09 13.55
N PHE A 50 -11.11 3.58 14.69
CA PHE A 50 -10.98 2.18 15.07
C PHE A 50 -11.66 1.24 14.07
N LEU A 51 -12.90 1.56 13.65
CA LEU A 51 -13.62 0.75 12.67
C LEU A 51 -12.90 0.69 11.32
N LYS A 52 -12.38 1.83 10.84
CA LYS A 52 -11.60 1.87 9.60
C LYS A 52 -10.30 1.06 9.73
N TYR A 53 -9.57 1.20 10.84
CA TYR A 53 -8.41 0.37 11.12
C TYR A 53 -8.76 -1.13 11.09
N PHE A 54 -9.87 -1.51 11.73
CA PHE A 54 -10.29 -2.90 11.81
C PHE A 54 -10.64 -3.48 10.44
N ILE A 55 -11.35 -2.72 9.60
CA ILE A 55 -11.76 -3.14 8.25
C ILE A 55 -10.57 -3.23 7.29
N PHE A 56 -9.67 -2.26 7.32
CA PHE A 56 -8.59 -2.16 6.33
C PHE A 56 -7.29 -2.89 6.73
N SER A 57 -7.10 -3.16 8.02
CA SER A 57 -5.87 -3.78 8.53
C SER A 57 -6.09 -5.09 9.29
N ALA A 58 -7.16 -5.21 10.08
CA ALA A 58 -7.35 -6.37 10.97
C ALA A 58 -8.19 -7.48 10.33
N LEU A 59 -9.12 -7.14 9.45
CA LEU A 59 -9.98 -8.11 8.78
C LEU A 59 -9.32 -8.66 7.51
N PRO A 60 -9.52 -9.95 7.21
CA PRO A 60 -9.15 -10.50 5.93
C PRO A 60 -9.95 -9.80 4.81
N PRO A 61 -9.36 -9.67 3.61
CA PRO A 61 -10.00 -9.00 2.50
C PRO A 61 -11.27 -9.76 2.10
N THR A 62 -12.36 -9.03 1.92
CA THR A 62 -13.68 -9.58 1.56
C THR A 62 -13.85 -9.76 0.06
N SER A 63 -12.92 -9.24 -0.75
CA SER A 63 -12.94 -9.36 -2.21
C SER A 63 -11.54 -9.37 -2.82
N ILE A 64 -11.43 -9.99 -4.00
CA ILE A 64 -10.20 -9.98 -4.81
C ILE A 64 -9.77 -8.55 -5.17
N ASN A 65 -10.75 -7.67 -5.41
CA ASN A 65 -10.47 -6.28 -5.75
C ASN A 65 -9.71 -5.56 -4.61
N GLN A 66 -10.05 -5.82 -3.35
CA GLN A 66 -9.30 -5.26 -2.22
C GLN A 66 -7.84 -5.73 -2.23
N ILE A 67 -7.59 -7.01 -2.51
CA ILE A 67 -6.23 -7.54 -2.59
C ILE A 67 -5.43 -6.81 -3.68
N ILE A 68 -6.01 -6.67 -4.87
CA ILE A 68 -5.37 -6.01 -6.00
C ILE A 68 -5.07 -4.54 -5.68
N MET A 69 -6.04 -3.81 -5.12
CA MET A 69 -5.88 -2.40 -4.76
C MET A 69 -4.82 -2.20 -3.68
N THR A 70 -4.79 -3.07 -2.68
CA THR A 70 -3.78 -3.04 -1.61
C THR A 70 -2.38 -3.26 -2.17
N VAL A 71 -2.20 -4.29 -2.99
CA VAL A 71 -0.90 -4.58 -3.63
C VAL A 71 -0.48 -3.46 -4.59
N ALA A 72 -1.42 -2.90 -5.36
CA ALA A 72 -1.15 -1.78 -6.25
C ALA A 72 -0.68 -0.55 -5.46
N ALA A 73 -1.39 -0.20 -4.39
CA ALA A 73 -1.02 0.92 -3.51
C ALA A 73 0.38 0.72 -2.91
N GLY A 74 0.67 -0.46 -2.37
CA GLY A 74 1.98 -0.80 -1.83
C GLY A 74 3.08 -0.74 -2.89
N SER A 75 2.85 -1.29 -4.08
CA SER A 75 3.82 -1.33 -5.18
C SER A 75 4.16 0.06 -5.71
N VAL A 76 3.16 0.92 -5.85
CA VAL A 76 3.35 2.31 -6.30
C VAL A 76 4.16 3.11 -5.28
N VAL A 77 3.79 3.06 -3.99
CA VAL A 77 4.51 3.83 -2.96
C VAL A 77 5.93 3.30 -2.76
N ALA A 78 6.12 1.98 -2.77
CA ALA A 78 7.46 1.39 -2.72
C ALA A 78 8.31 1.78 -3.95
N GLY A 79 7.70 1.79 -5.14
CA GLY A 79 8.34 2.26 -6.36
C GLY A 79 8.75 3.73 -6.27
N ILE A 80 7.88 4.61 -5.76
CA ILE A 80 8.17 6.05 -5.60
C ILE A 80 9.34 6.22 -4.62
N LYS A 81 9.31 5.51 -3.49
CA LYS A 81 10.40 5.51 -2.51
C LYS A 81 11.72 5.06 -3.14
N TRP A 82 11.71 4.02 -3.96
CA TRP A 82 12.89 3.55 -4.69
C TRP A 82 13.39 4.59 -5.70
N TYR A 83 12.49 5.18 -6.50
CA TYR A 83 12.87 6.19 -7.51
C TYR A 83 13.54 7.41 -6.87
N ILE A 84 12.99 7.90 -5.75
CA ILE A 84 13.57 9.02 -4.99
C ILE A 84 14.94 8.65 -4.42
N ALA A 85 15.09 7.44 -3.87
CA ALA A 85 16.34 6.99 -3.27
C ALA A 85 17.47 6.83 -4.30
N VAL A 86 17.14 6.44 -5.53
CA VAL A 86 18.12 6.15 -6.59
C VAL A 86 18.44 7.39 -7.45
N LYS A 87 17.54 8.38 -7.50
CA LYS A 87 17.78 9.66 -8.19
C LYS A 87 18.67 10.63 -7.40
N LYS A 88 18.84 10.40 -6.08
CA LYS A 88 19.78 11.13 -5.24
C LYS A 88 21.22 10.82 -5.64
#